data_AF-A0A3D4HWN2-F1
#
_entry.id   AF-A0A3D4HWN2-F1
#
_cell.length_a   1.000
_cell.length_b   1.000
_cell.length_c   1.000
_cell.angle_alpha   90.00
_cell.angle_beta   90.00
_cell.angle_gamma   90.00
#
_symmetry.space_group_name_H-M   'P 1'
#
loop_
_entity.id
_entity.type
_entity.pdbx_description
1 polymer ?
#
loop_
_entity_poly.entity_id
_entity_poly.type
_entity_poly.pdbx_seq_one_letter_code
_entity_poly.pdbx_strand_id
1 'polypeptide(L)'
;MARCHHCGHPNSPGITFCTRCATELGATQTKLAKARQIFLPPQEDHIISPRSIKRPDRSSASGAGWVLVGLLLTVAVLIWLYGR
;
A
#
# COMPACT_ATOMS: atom_id res chain seq x y z
N MET A 1 7.92 -30.00 -33.09
CA MET A 1 8.28 -31.00 -32.06
C MET A 1 9.09 -30.31 -30.98
N ALA A 2 8.82 -30.58 -29.70
CA ALA A 2 9.58 -30.02 -28.58
C ALA A 2 10.45 -31.12 -27.96
N ARG A 3 11.77 -30.93 -27.86
CA ARG A 3 12.64 -31.89 -27.17
C ARG A 3 12.68 -31.58 -25.68
N CYS A 4 12.59 -32.61 -24.85
CA CYS A 4 12.74 -32.46 -23.41
C CYS A 4 14.17 -32.06 -23.06
N HIS A 5 14.32 -30.98 -22.28
CA HIS A 5 15.64 -30.52 -21.81
C HIS A 5 16.25 -31.45 -20.75
N HIS A 6 15.43 -32.26 -20.07
CA HIS A 6 15.91 -33.19 -19.04
C HIS A 6 16.32 -34.56 -19.61
N CYS A 7 15.53 -35.16 -20.52
CA CYS A 7 15.81 -36.51 -21.04
C CYS A 7 16.03 -36.60 -22.56
N GLY A 8 15.94 -35.49 -23.29
CA GLY A 8 16.13 -35.45 -24.75
C GLY A 8 14.97 -36.06 -25.57
N HIS A 9 13.95 -36.63 -24.93
CA HIS A 9 12.83 -37.26 -25.63
C HIS A 9 12.09 -36.25 -26.52
N PRO A 10 11.81 -36.59 -27.80
CA PRO A 10 10.98 -35.76 -28.66
C PRO A 10 9.52 -35.88 -28.23
N ASN A 11 8.90 -34.75 -27.92
CA ASN A 11 7.52 -34.66 -27.50
C ASN A 11 6.68 -33.97 -28.58
N SER A 12 5.41 -34.37 -28.65
CA SER A 12 4.40 -33.72 -29.48
C SER A 12 4.26 -32.24 -29.13
N PRO A 13 3.93 -31.36 -30.09
CA PRO A 13 3.65 -29.96 -29.80
C PRO A 13 2.43 -29.83 -28.87
N GLY A 14 2.45 -28.85 -27.97
CA GLY A 14 1.32 -28.52 -27.10
C GLY A 14 1.21 -29.32 -25.79
N ILE A 15 2.08 -30.32 -25.56
CA ILE A 15 2.10 -31.00 -24.26
C ILE A 15 2.90 -30.21 -23.23
N THR A 16 2.37 -30.14 -22.01
CA THR A 16 2.94 -29.37 -20.89
C THR A 16 4.05 -30.12 -20.16
N PHE A 17 3.98 -31.45 -20.13
CA PHE A 17 4.94 -32.32 -19.46
C PHE A 17 5.50 -33.35 -20.44
N CYS A 18 6.74 -33.77 -20.23
CA CYS A 18 7.34 -34.84 -21.02
C CYS A 18 6.65 -36.17 -20.73
N THR A 19 6.22 -36.86 -21.78
CA THR A 19 5.56 -38.17 -21.67
C THR A 19 6.46 -39.29 -21.13
N ARG A 20 7.78 -39.07 -21.10
CA ARG A 20 8.77 -40.07 -20.68
C ARG A 20 9.27 -39.87 -19.25
N CYS A 21 9.51 -38.63 -18.84
CA CYS A 21 10.12 -38.33 -17.54
C CYS A 21 9.34 -37.31 -16.71
N ALA A 22 8.14 -36.93 -17.16
CA ALA A 22 7.25 -35.98 -16.51
C ALA A 22 7.81 -34.56 -16.28
N THR A 23 9.00 -34.22 -16.82
CA THR A 23 9.56 -32.87 -16.74
C THR A 23 8.69 -31.88 -17.51
N GLU A 24 8.38 -30.72 -16.90
CA GLU A 24 7.65 -29.64 -17.57
C GLU A 24 8.41 -29.13 -18.81
N LEU A 25 7.75 -29.07 -19.97
CA LEU A 25 8.35 -28.67 -21.24
C LEU A 25 8.17 -27.17 -21.53
N GLY A 26 7.65 -26.42 -20.56
CA GLY A 26 7.27 -25.02 -20.73
C GLY A 26 6.97 -24.31 -19.41
N ALA A 27 7.87 -24.41 -18.43
CA ALA A 27 7.86 -23.51 -17.27
C ALA A 27 8.44 -22.15 -17.67
N THR A 28 7.78 -21.45 -18.58
CA THR A 28 8.02 -20.03 -18.77
C THR A 28 7.53 -19.34 -17.51
N GLN A 29 8.50 -18.86 -16.72
CA GLN A 29 8.54 -17.84 -15.67
C GLN A 29 7.25 -17.22 -15.11
N THR A 30 6.16 -17.14 -15.88
CA THR A 30 4.84 -16.64 -15.51
C THR A 30 4.21 -17.40 -14.33
N LYS A 31 4.36 -18.73 -14.25
CA LYS A 31 3.86 -19.50 -13.10
C LYS A 31 4.68 -19.24 -11.83
N LEU A 32 6.01 -19.12 -11.93
CA LEU A 32 6.87 -18.86 -10.78
C LEU A 32 6.70 -17.43 -10.26
N ALA A 33 6.56 -16.45 -11.16
CA ALA A 33 6.25 -15.07 -10.79
C ALA A 33 4.89 -14.96 -10.09
N LYS A 34 3.86 -15.65 -10.60
CA LYS A 34 2.53 -15.66 -9.98
C LYS A 34 2.47 -16.44 -8.67
N ALA A 35 3.16 -17.57 -8.57
CA ALA A 35 3.24 -18.36 -7.34
C ALA A 35 4.00 -17.62 -6.22
N ARG A 36 5.06 -16.88 -6.57
CA ARG A 36 5.81 -16.07 -5.60
C ARG A 36 4.97 -14.94 -4.98
N GLN A 37 4.01 -14.39 -5.70
CA GLN A 37 3.07 -13.39 -5.17
C GLN A 37 1.99 -13.97 -4.26
N ILE A 38 1.69 -15.27 -4.37
CA ILE A 38 0.65 -15.93 -3.56
C ILE A 38 1.22 -16.39 -2.21
N PHE A 39 2.51 -16.75 -2.16
CA PHE A 39 3.16 -17.31 -0.97
C PHE A 39 4.04 -16.31 -0.20
N LEU A 40 4.35 -15.14 -0.76
CA LEU A 40 4.84 -14.02 0.04
C LEU A 40 3.64 -13.30 0.67
N PRO A 41 3.76 -12.83 1.93
CA PRO A 41 2.81 -11.84 2.44
C PRO A 41 2.72 -10.70 1.41
N PRO A 42 1.54 -10.10 1.20
CA PRO A 42 1.37 -9.00 0.26
C PRO A 42 2.49 -7.99 0.51
N GLN A 43 3.37 -7.82 -0.49
CA GLN A 43 4.35 -6.73 -0.45
C GLN A 43 3.52 -5.49 -0.68
N GLU A 44 3.09 -4.85 0.41
CA GLU A 44 2.54 -3.52 0.38
C GLU A 44 3.62 -2.60 -0.20
N ASP A 45 3.55 -2.41 -1.52
CA ASP A 45 4.26 -1.39 -2.30
C ASP A 45 3.81 0.04 -1.94
N HIS A 46 3.40 0.24 -0.68
CA HIS A 46 3.35 1.54 -0.04
C HIS A 46 4.70 1.79 0.66
N ILE A 47 5.79 1.69 -0.10
CA ILE A 47 6.99 2.45 0.22
C ILE A 47 6.64 3.91 -0.07
N ILE A 48 5.96 4.54 0.89
CA ILE A 48 5.91 6.00 0.97
C ILE A 48 7.38 6.41 1.15
N SER A 49 8.00 6.87 0.07
CA SER A 49 9.31 7.52 0.17
C SER A 49 9.19 8.61 1.23
N PRO A 50 10.02 8.60 2.29
CA PRO A 50 9.87 9.51 3.44
C PRO A 50 10.03 10.98 3.06
N ARG A 51 10.32 11.28 1.79
CA ARG A 51 10.53 12.63 1.25
C ARG A 51 9.25 13.35 0.80
N SER A 52 8.09 12.68 0.72
CA SER A 52 6.86 13.27 0.15
C SER A 52 5.76 13.60 1.17
N ILE A 53 5.96 13.37 2.47
CA ILE A 53 4.98 13.83 3.46
C ILE A 53 5.18 15.33 3.65
N LYS A 54 4.51 16.12 2.82
CA LYS A 54 4.24 17.53 3.13
C LYS A 54 3.40 17.48 4.41
N ARG A 55 4.03 17.75 5.57
CA ARG A 55 3.28 17.91 6.81
C ARG A 55 2.22 18.97 6.53
N PRO A 56 0.93 18.74 6.85
CA PRO A 56 0.03 19.87 6.99
C PRO A 56 0.66 20.76 8.05
N ASP A 57 1.02 21.98 7.68
CA ASP A 57 1.46 23.00 8.62
C ASP A 57 0.32 23.19 9.62
N ARG A 58 0.44 22.50 10.74
CA ARG A 58 -0.33 22.75 11.96
C ARG A 58 0.28 23.99 12.60
N SER A 59 0.24 25.11 11.86
CA SER A 59 0.08 26.42 12.49
C SER A 59 -1.31 26.32 13.15
N SER A 60 -1.41 25.78 14.36
CA SER A 60 -1.21 26.57 15.57
C SER A 60 -1.90 27.93 15.41
N ALA A 61 -3.14 27.89 14.92
CA ALA A 61 -4.13 28.91 15.16
C ALA A 61 -4.33 28.91 16.67
N SER A 62 -3.62 29.83 17.31
CA SER A 62 -3.58 30.13 18.73
C SER A 62 -4.96 30.02 19.36
N GLY A 63 -5.21 28.93 20.11
CA GLY A 63 -6.39 28.80 20.97
C GLY A 63 -6.54 29.96 21.96
N ALA A 64 -5.48 30.73 22.19
CA ALA A 64 -5.48 31.95 23.00
C ALA A 64 -6.43 33.05 22.49
N GLY A 65 -6.64 33.16 21.16
CA GLY A 65 -7.51 34.22 20.61
C GLY A 65 -8.97 34.04 21.01
N TRP A 66 -9.49 32.82 20.86
CA TRP A 66 -10.88 32.50 21.21
C TRP A 66 -11.15 32.55 22.72
N VAL A 67 -10.15 32.22 23.55
CA VAL A 67 -10.27 32.32 25.01
C VAL A 67 -10.39 33.78 25.45
N LEU A 68 -9.58 34.68 24.89
CA LEU A 68 -9.66 36.12 25.21
C LEU A 68 -10.97 36.74 24.73
N VAL A 69 -11.43 36.41 23.52
CA VAL A 69 -12.72 36.88 23.00
C VAL A 69 -13.87 36.38 23.88
N GLY A 70 -13.86 35.10 24.26
CA GLY A 70 -14.85 34.53 25.19
C GLY A 70 -14.85 35.22 26.55
N LEU A 71 -13.68 35.48 27.14
CA LEU A 71 -13.54 36.19 28.42
C LEU A 71 -14.07 37.62 28.36
N LEU A 72 -13.77 38.36 27.29
CA LEU A 72 -14.25 39.74 27.12
C LEU A 72 -15.78 39.79 26.98
N LEU A 73 -16.37 38.86 26.23
CA LEU A 73 -17.82 38.78 26.07
C LEU A 73 -18.52 38.43 27.38
N THR A 74 -17.98 37.46 28.14
CA THR A 74 -18.58 37.09 29.44
C THR A 74 -18.51 38.23 30.45
N VAL A 75 -17.37 38.92 30.55
CA VAL A 75 -17.24 40.11 31.42
C VAL A 75 -18.21 41.22 31.01
N ALA A 76 -18.36 41.50 29.71
CA ALA A 76 -19.31 42.51 29.24
C ALA A 76 -20.77 42.17 29.60
N VAL A 77 -21.17 40.91 29.47
CA VAL A 77 -22.52 40.44 29.86
C VAL A 77 -22.72 40.57 31.37
N LEU A 78 -21.73 40.21 32.19
CA LEU A 78 -21.82 40.37 33.64
C LEU A 78 -21.96 41.85 34.02
N ILE A 79 -21.19 42.75 33.41
CA ILE A 79 -21.33 44.19 33.66
C ILE A 79 -22.73 44.68 33.27
N TRP A 80 -23.31 44.19 32.16
CA TRP A 80 -24.66 44.58 31.77
C TRP A 80 -25.75 44.06 32.72
N LEU A 81 -25.60 42.83 33.24
CA LEU A 81 -26.56 42.21 34.15
C LEU A 81 -26.46 42.74 35.59
N TYR A 82 -25.24 43.00 36.07
CA TYR A 82 -24.96 43.33 37.47
C TYR A 82 -24.59 44.80 37.70
N GLY A 83 -24.27 45.56 36.63
CA GLY A 83 -23.90 46.98 36.69
C GLY A 83 -25.06 47.93 36.36
N ARG A 84 -26.30 47.44 36.37
CA ARG A 84 -27.53 48.22 36.25
C ARG A 84 -28.19 48.33 37.62
#